data_AF-A0A1K0H2L7-F1
#
_entry.id   AF-A0A1K0H2L7-F1
#
_cell.length_a   1.000
_cell.length_b   1.000
_cell.length_c   1.000
_cell.angle_alpha   90.00
_cell.angle_beta   90.00
_cell.angle_gamma   90.00
#
_symmetry.space_group_name_H-M   'P 1'
#
loop_
_entity.id
_entity.type
_entity.pdbx_description
1 polymer ?
#
loop_
_entity_poly.entity_id
_entity_poly.type
_entity_poly.pdbx_seq_one_letter_code
_entity_poly.pdbx_strand_id
1 'polypeptide(L)'
;MSNRQPPPATSSTFQITVTPLPPTTSPILPTKTITTTILGHVTTVIAQSFTDRVFITITQLSRFGVLYQASTSPSPSSHTDGSAAAPTTTAANLPPPLPTTIVTKLVGTEPTPGHVALYQLYVSQVASIVHHAMDANAGRSVVVSLALKASASADGVGKDRGRGGGQDWDDDEAGEMLMSSEDERQRFVEIMGLVQQCRVW
;
A
#
# COMPACT_ATOMS: atom_id res chain seq x y z
N MET A 1 70.58 40.87 -28.93
CA MET A 1 69.13 41.05 -29.23
C MET A 1 68.37 40.25 -28.18
N SER A 2 67.71 40.96 -27.26
CA SER A 2 67.04 40.41 -26.08
C SER A 2 65.79 39.63 -26.43
N ASN A 3 65.62 38.43 -25.85
CA ASN A 3 64.37 37.68 -25.92
C ASN A 3 63.80 37.54 -24.50
N ARG A 4 62.65 38.18 -24.24
CA ARG A 4 61.91 38.08 -22.96
C ARG A 4 61.06 36.82 -22.98
N GLN A 5 61.27 35.94 -22.01
CA GLN A 5 60.42 34.76 -21.79
C GLN A 5 59.34 35.09 -20.74
N PRO A 6 58.05 34.80 -21.00
CA PRO A 6 56.97 35.03 -20.04
C PRO A 6 56.89 33.90 -18.98
N PRO A 7 56.31 34.17 -17.80
CA PRO A 7 56.23 33.20 -16.71
C PRO A 7 55.16 32.13 -16.97
N PRO A 8 55.31 30.89 -16.47
CA PRO A 8 54.32 29.84 -16.64
C PRO A 8 53.11 30.05 -15.70
N ALA A 9 51.91 29.92 -16.28
CA ALA A 9 50.64 29.95 -15.57
C ALA A 9 50.44 28.70 -14.72
N THR A 10 50.10 28.88 -13.44
CA THR A 10 49.74 27.79 -12.53
C THR A 10 48.26 27.45 -12.71
N SER A 11 47.95 26.41 -13.50
CA SER A 11 46.62 25.80 -13.50
C SER A 11 46.54 24.76 -12.38
N SER A 12 45.86 25.10 -11.29
CA SER A 12 45.56 24.16 -10.21
C SER A 12 44.45 23.20 -10.66
N THR A 13 44.83 21.96 -10.96
CA THR A 13 43.90 20.88 -11.30
C THR A 13 43.28 20.32 -10.01
N PHE A 14 41.97 20.50 -9.82
CA PHE A 14 41.23 19.87 -8.75
C PHE A 14 41.10 18.36 -9.05
N GLN A 15 41.72 17.52 -8.21
CA GLN A 15 41.66 16.08 -8.34
C GLN A 15 40.45 15.56 -7.54
N ILE A 16 39.36 15.24 -8.24
CA ILE A 16 38.18 14.63 -7.63
C ILE A 16 38.41 13.11 -7.61
N THR A 17 38.83 12.59 -6.47
CA THR A 17 38.92 11.15 -6.24
C THR A 17 37.54 10.64 -5.83
N VAL A 18 36.81 10.06 -6.79
CA VAL A 18 35.55 9.37 -6.53
C VAL A 18 35.88 7.99 -5.96
N THR A 19 35.59 7.77 -4.67
CA THR A 19 35.68 6.44 -4.05
C THR A 19 34.49 5.60 -4.49
N PRO A 20 34.66 4.57 -5.34
CA PRO A 20 33.56 3.69 -5.70
C PRO A 20 33.15 2.88 -4.47
N LEU A 21 31.88 2.98 -4.09
CA LEU A 21 31.31 2.13 -3.05
C LEU A 21 31.31 0.67 -3.55
N PRO A 22 31.62 -0.31 -2.68
CA PRO A 22 31.54 -1.72 -3.04
C PRO A 22 30.10 -2.06 -3.45
N PRO A 23 29.89 -2.88 -4.50
CA PRO A 23 28.55 -3.29 -4.91
C PRO A 23 27.95 -4.16 -3.80
N THR A 24 27.14 -3.56 -2.92
CA THR A 24 26.36 -4.29 -1.92
C THR A 24 25.28 -5.07 -2.66
N THR A 25 25.45 -6.40 -2.73
CA THR A 25 24.57 -7.31 -3.48
C THR A 25 23.23 -7.57 -2.80
N SER A 26 23.02 -7.08 -1.58
CA SER A 26 21.73 -7.13 -0.88
C SER A 26 21.15 -5.72 -0.67
N PRO A 27 19.87 -5.50 -0.98
CA PRO A 27 19.23 -4.23 -0.69
C PRO A 27 19.19 -4.01 0.83
N ILE A 28 19.47 -2.79 1.26
CA ILE A 28 19.48 -2.37 2.68
C ILE A 28 18.11 -2.58 3.34
N LEU A 29 17.03 -2.61 2.54
CA LEU A 29 15.66 -2.80 2.98
C LEU A 29 14.95 -3.86 2.12
N PRO A 30 14.46 -4.99 2.70
CA PRO A 30 13.65 -5.95 1.98
C PRO A 30 12.42 -5.27 1.36
N THR A 31 12.37 -5.25 0.04
CA THR A 31 11.33 -4.58 -0.74
C THR A 31 10.86 -5.48 -1.87
N LYS A 32 9.54 -5.56 -2.07
CA LYS A 32 8.93 -6.24 -3.21
C LYS A 32 7.83 -5.38 -3.80
N THR A 33 7.78 -5.36 -5.12
CA THR A 33 6.81 -4.57 -5.88
C THR A 33 6.15 -5.45 -6.92
N ILE A 34 4.83 -5.38 -7.00
CA ILE A 34 4.03 -6.02 -8.05
C ILE A 34 3.10 -4.96 -8.62
N THR A 35 3.02 -4.91 -9.95
CA THR A 35 2.07 -4.06 -10.67
C THR A 35 1.22 -4.96 -11.57
N THR A 36 -0.10 -4.84 -11.46
CA THR A 36 -1.05 -5.58 -12.30
C THR A 36 -2.27 -4.71 -12.59
N THR A 37 -3.08 -5.09 -13.58
CA THR A 37 -4.33 -4.40 -13.89
C THR A 37 -5.49 -5.13 -13.21
N ILE A 38 -6.22 -4.44 -12.34
CA ILE A 38 -7.41 -4.93 -11.62
C ILE A 38 -8.60 -4.09 -12.09
N LEU A 39 -9.63 -4.73 -12.66
CA LEU A 39 -10.83 -4.05 -13.20
C LEU A 39 -10.49 -2.85 -14.11
N GLY A 40 -9.49 -3.00 -14.98
CA GLY A 40 -9.06 -1.93 -15.89
C GLY A 40 -8.22 -0.81 -15.23
N HIS A 41 -7.90 -0.91 -13.95
CA HIS A 41 -7.03 0.03 -13.24
C HIS A 41 -5.68 -0.60 -12.93
N VAL A 42 -4.60 0.04 -13.41
CA VAL A 42 -3.24 -0.33 -13.05
C VAL A 42 -3.07 -0.13 -11.55
N THR A 43 -2.87 -1.23 -10.83
CA THR A 43 -2.72 -1.30 -9.39
C THR A 43 -1.31 -1.74 -9.06
N THR A 44 -0.60 -0.92 -8.29
CA THR A 44 0.75 -1.21 -7.81
C THR A 44 0.71 -1.47 -6.31
N VAL A 45 1.27 -2.61 -5.91
CA VAL A 45 1.48 -2.99 -4.51
C VAL A 45 2.97 -3.01 -4.24
N ILE A 46 3.41 -2.22 -3.25
CA ILE A 46 4.79 -2.17 -2.77
C ILE A 46 4.79 -2.56 -1.31
N ALA A 47 5.57 -3.57 -0.94
CA ALA A 47 5.77 -3.96 0.45
C ALA A 47 7.23 -3.76 0.84
N GLN A 48 7.45 -3.16 2.00
CA GLN A 48 8.75 -2.89 2.58
C GLN A 48 8.76 -3.32 4.04
N SER A 49 9.78 -4.08 4.44
CA SER A 49 9.91 -4.58 5.82
C SER A 49 10.98 -3.80 6.56
N PHE A 50 10.57 -3.06 7.60
CA PHE A 50 11.45 -2.40 8.55
C PHE A 50 11.57 -3.24 9.82
N THR A 51 12.50 -2.87 10.71
CA THR A 51 12.73 -3.58 11.97
C THR A 51 11.54 -3.54 12.91
N ASP A 52 10.79 -2.43 12.93
CA ASP A 52 9.67 -2.16 13.83
C ASP A 52 8.29 -2.17 13.13
N ARG A 53 8.26 -2.14 11.80
CA ARG A 53 7.02 -2.07 11.03
C ARG A 53 7.12 -2.65 9.63
N VAL A 54 5.97 -2.98 9.05
CA VAL A 54 5.85 -3.29 7.63
C VAL A 54 5.10 -2.14 6.95
N PHE A 55 5.65 -1.60 5.88
CA PHE A 55 5.01 -0.55 5.09
C PHE A 55 4.49 -1.12 3.78
N ILE A 56 3.19 -0.98 3.54
CA ILE A 56 2.50 -1.50 2.35
C ILE A 56 1.83 -0.33 1.64
N THR A 57 2.16 -0.11 0.38
CA THR A 57 1.52 0.88 -0.48
C THR A 57 0.69 0.18 -1.53
N ILE A 58 -0.58 0.53 -1.65
CA ILE A 58 -1.52 0.02 -2.65
C ILE A 58 -2.10 1.23 -3.38
N THR A 59 -1.76 1.38 -4.65
CA THR A 59 -2.12 2.59 -5.42
C THR A 59 -2.55 2.29 -6.85
N GLN A 60 -3.60 3.00 -7.28
CA GLN A 60 -4.13 3.05 -8.65
C GLN A 60 -4.03 4.45 -9.27
N LEU A 61 -3.47 5.40 -8.53
CA LEU A 61 -3.43 6.82 -8.86
C LEU A 61 -2.00 7.37 -8.94
N SER A 62 -0.99 6.51 -8.80
CA SER A 62 0.42 6.91 -8.66
C SER A 62 0.65 7.91 -7.52
N ARG A 63 -0.23 7.87 -6.50
CA ARG A 63 -0.22 8.70 -5.28
C ARG A 63 -0.37 7.80 -4.06
N PHE A 64 0.01 8.29 -2.87
CA PHE A 64 -0.13 7.55 -1.62
C PHE A 64 -1.55 7.55 -1.04
N GLY A 65 -2.40 8.50 -1.42
CA GLY A 65 -3.79 8.57 -0.95
C GLY A 65 -3.87 8.72 0.58
N VAL A 66 -4.58 7.82 1.24
CA VAL A 66 -4.80 7.83 2.69
C VAL A 66 -3.87 6.83 3.36
N LEU A 67 -3.22 7.24 4.44
CA LEU A 67 -2.33 6.41 5.25
C LEU A 67 -3.01 5.99 6.54
N TYR A 68 -2.94 4.70 6.84
CA TYR A 68 -3.38 4.10 8.08
C TYR A 68 -2.26 3.34 8.76
N GLN A 69 -2.33 3.28 10.08
CA GLN A 69 -1.55 2.37 10.89
C GLN A 69 -2.49 1.33 11.47
N ALA A 70 -2.16 0.05 11.29
CA ALA A 70 -2.77 -1.06 11.97
C ALA A 70 -1.80 -1.61 13.01
N SER A 71 -2.28 -1.79 14.24
CA SER A 71 -1.56 -2.50 15.29
C SER A 71 -2.43 -3.62 15.82
N THR A 72 -1.93 -4.84 15.77
CA THR A 72 -2.63 -5.99 16.33
C THR A 72 -1.88 -6.51 17.54
N SER A 73 -2.56 -6.55 18.69
CA SER A 73 -2.01 -7.17 19.89
C SER A 73 -1.99 -8.69 19.71
N PRO A 74 -0.91 -9.38 20.12
CA PRO A 74 -0.92 -10.84 20.19
C PRO A 74 -2.04 -11.26 21.17
N SER A 75 -3.04 -11.98 20.65
CA SER A 75 -4.06 -12.58 21.50
C SER A 75 -3.48 -13.82 22.18
N PRO A 76 -3.72 -14.07 23.48
CA PRO A 76 -3.23 -15.27 24.17
C PRO A 76 -3.86 -16.59 23.69
N SER A 77 -4.77 -16.58 22.71
CA SER A 77 -5.53 -17.76 22.26
C SER A 77 -5.37 -18.14 20.78
N SER A 78 -4.38 -17.60 20.07
CA SER A 78 -4.07 -18.01 18.70
C SER A 78 -3.30 -19.34 18.69
N HIS A 79 -4.00 -20.46 18.85
CA HIS A 79 -3.49 -21.77 18.46
C HIS A 79 -3.25 -21.76 16.94
N THR A 80 -1.98 -21.76 16.54
CA THR A 80 -1.56 -21.95 15.16
C THR A 80 -1.71 -23.42 14.78
N ASP A 81 -2.81 -23.79 14.14
CA ASP A 81 -2.83 -25.01 13.35
C ASP A 81 -1.98 -24.74 12.09
N GLY A 82 -0.74 -25.21 12.14
CA GLY A 82 0.17 -25.19 11.00
C GLY A 82 -0.40 -26.05 9.88
N SER A 83 -0.98 -25.41 8.86
CA SER A 83 -1.21 -26.05 7.58
C SER A 83 -0.42 -25.30 6.51
N ALA A 84 0.77 -25.83 6.24
CA ALA A 84 1.49 -25.55 5.00
C ALA A 84 0.67 -26.11 3.83
N ALA A 85 -0.11 -25.25 3.17
CA ALA A 85 -0.81 -25.60 1.94
C ALA A 85 -0.35 -24.68 0.80
N ALA A 86 -0.01 -25.34 -0.31
CA ALA A 86 0.54 -24.83 -1.56
C ALA A 86 -0.26 -23.68 -2.20
N PRO A 87 0.34 -22.90 -3.13
CA PRO A 87 -0.28 -21.71 -3.68
C PRO A 87 -1.33 -22.08 -4.73
N THR A 88 -2.61 -22.01 -4.35
CA THR A 88 -3.71 -21.97 -5.32
C THR A 88 -4.50 -20.67 -5.12
N THR A 89 -4.43 -19.83 -6.15
CA THR A 89 -5.16 -18.57 -6.29
C THR A 89 -6.66 -18.84 -6.42
N THR A 90 -7.34 -18.99 -5.28
CA THR A 90 -8.80 -18.95 -5.17
C THR A 90 -9.12 -18.21 -3.87
N ALA A 91 -10.18 -17.39 -3.87
CA ALA A 91 -10.61 -16.45 -2.82
C ALA A 91 -10.82 -17.02 -1.39
N ALA A 92 -10.37 -18.23 -1.09
CA ALA A 92 -10.69 -19.01 0.10
C ALA A 92 -9.56 -19.10 1.15
N ASN A 93 -8.41 -18.47 0.94
CA ASN A 93 -7.27 -18.57 1.88
C ASN A 93 -6.78 -17.20 2.39
N LEU A 94 -7.72 -16.29 2.63
CA LEU A 94 -7.46 -15.07 3.38
C LEU A 94 -7.61 -15.37 4.88
N PRO A 95 -6.64 -15.02 5.73
CA PRO A 95 -6.79 -15.22 7.16
C PRO A 95 -7.94 -14.37 7.70
N PRO A 96 -8.67 -14.84 8.72
CA PRO A 96 -9.74 -14.05 9.31
C PRO A 96 -9.17 -12.72 9.88
N PRO A 97 -9.88 -11.60 9.75
CA PRO A 97 -9.44 -10.35 10.37
C PRO A 97 -9.36 -10.51 11.89
N LEU A 98 -8.24 -10.08 12.47
CA LEU A 98 -7.99 -10.25 13.90
C LEU A 98 -8.82 -9.23 14.70
N PRO A 99 -9.66 -9.66 15.67
CA PRO A 99 -10.52 -8.75 16.44
C PRO A 99 -9.74 -7.70 17.25
N THR A 100 -8.46 -7.98 17.54
CA THR A 100 -7.56 -7.10 18.29
C THR A 100 -6.85 -6.06 17.42
N THR A 101 -7.18 -5.98 16.13
CA THR A 101 -6.57 -5.01 15.20
C THR A 101 -7.17 -3.63 15.40
N ILE A 102 -6.34 -2.67 15.79
CA ILE A 102 -6.71 -1.27 15.90
C ILE A 102 -6.19 -0.54 14.66
N VAL A 103 -7.09 0.06 13.88
CA VAL A 103 -6.77 0.84 12.68
C VAL A 103 -6.88 2.33 13.00
N THR A 104 -5.78 3.05 12.87
CA THR A 104 -5.69 4.51 13.10
C THR A 104 -5.31 5.21 11.81
N LYS A 105 -6.11 6.20 11.38
CA LYS A 105 -5.74 7.04 10.24
C LYS A 105 -4.61 7.99 10.65
N LEU A 106 -3.56 8.07 9.83
CA LEU A 106 -2.42 8.96 10.05
C LEU A 106 -2.55 10.25 9.24
N VAL A 107 -2.77 10.13 7.93
CA VAL A 107 -2.77 11.25 6.98
C VAL A 107 -3.73 10.97 5.82
N GLY A 108 -4.28 12.03 5.25
CA GLY A 108 -5.08 11.98 4.03
C GLY A 108 -6.59 12.03 4.31
N THR A 109 -7.34 12.22 3.23
CA THR A 109 -8.80 12.27 3.23
C THR A 109 -9.31 11.23 2.26
N GLU A 110 -10.23 10.41 2.74
CA GLU A 110 -10.97 9.45 1.94
C GLU A 110 -11.80 10.18 0.86
N PRO A 111 -12.02 9.58 -0.32
CA PRO A 111 -12.77 10.22 -1.39
C PRO A 111 -14.20 10.62 -1.00
N THR A 112 -14.90 9.77 -0.24
CA THR A 112 -16.23 10.03 0.33
C THR A 112 -16.36 9.38 1.72
N PRO A 113 -17.34 9.79 2.56
CA PRO A 113 -17.55 9.20 3.88
C PRO A 113 -17.76 7.67 3.85
N GLY A 114 -18.47 7.15 2.84
CA GLY A 114 -18.67 5.70 2.66
C GLY A 114 -17.37 4.92 2.40
N HIS A 115 -16.31 5.56 1.89
CA HIS A 115 -15.01 4.91 1.67
C HIS A 115 -14.22 4.68 2.97
N VAL A 116 -14.60 5.31 4.09
CA VAL A 116 -13.89 5.16 5.36
C VAL A 116 -13.98 3.72 5.86
N ALA A 117 -15.19 3.16 5.91
CA ALA A 117 -15.41 1.79 6.38
C ALA A 117 -14.73 0.77 5.44
N LEU A 118 -14.80 1.01 4.13
CA LEU A 118 -14.14 0.18 3.14
C LEU A 118 -12.62 0.21 3.31
N TYR A 119 -12.01 1.38 3.44
CA TYR A 119 -10.55 1.50 3.61
C TYR A 119 -10.11 0.83 4.92
N GLN A 120 -10.88 0.98 5.99
CA GLN A 120 -10.63 0.26 7.25
C GLN A 120 -10.68 -1.27 7.08
N LEU A 121 -11.64 -1.79 6.29
CA LEU A 121 -11.73 -3.22 5.97
C LEU A 121 -10.48 -3.71 5.22
N TYR A 122 -10.05 -2.98 4.19
CA TYR A 122 -8.82 -3.29 3.46
C TYR A 122 -7.61 -3.32 4.39
N VAL A 123 -7.44 -2.29 5.23
CA VAL A 123 -6.30 -2.19 6.15
C VAL A 123 -6.33 -3.30 7.19
N SER A 124 -7.48 -3.61 7.77
CA SER A 124 -7.66 -4.71 8.73
C SER A 124 -7.27 -6.06 8.12
N GLN A 125 -7.69 -6.31 6.87
CA GLN A 125 -7.35 -7.55 6.19
C GLN A 125 -5.86 -7.64 5.86
N VAL A 126 -5.25 -6.54 5.41
CA VAL A 126 -3.80 -6.46 5.18
C VAL A 126 -3.04 -6.73 6.48
N ALA A 127 -3.48 -6.14 7.60
CA ALA A 127 -2.87 -6.38 8.90
C ALA A 127 -2.97 -7.86 9.30
N SER A 128 -4.12 -8.51 9.07
CA SER A 128 -4.29 -9.94 9.32
C SER A 128 -3.32 -10.79 8.47
N ILE A 129 -3.19 -10.51 7.17
CA ILE A 129 -2.26 -11.20 6.27
C ILE A 129 -0.82 -11.09 6.78
N VAL A 130 -0.41 -9.90 7.19
CA VAL A 130 0.95 -9.68 7.71
C VAL A 130 1.12 -10.41 9.04
N HIS A 131 0.21 -10.21 10.00
CA HIS A 131 0.31 -10.81 11.34
C HIS A 131 0.30 -12.34 11.33
N HIS A 132 -0.53 -12.98 10.52
CA HIS A 132 -0.55 -14.45 10.42
C HIS A 132 0.71 -15.04 9.80
N ALA A 133 1.37 -14.27 8.94
CA ALA A 133 2.61 -14.68 8.30
C ALA A 133 3.84 -14.40 9.18
N MET A 134 3.73 -13.48 10.13
CA MET A 134 4.79 -13.13 11.07
C MET A 134 4.79 -14.06 12.29
N ASP A 135 5.96 -14.28 12.89
CA ASP A 135 6.05 -14.97 14.17
C ASP A 135 5.23 -14.21 15.22
N ALA A 136 4.49 -14.95 16.06
CA ALA A 136 3.54 -14.41 17.04
C ALA A 136 4.13 -13.38 18.02
N ASN A 137 5.46 -13.36 18.16
CA ASN A 137 6.19 -12.45 19.05
C ASN A 137 6.65 -11.14 18.38
N ALA A 138 6.46 -10.96 17.07
CA ALA A 138 7.07 -9.83 16.37
C ALA A 138 6.36 -8.49 16.62
N GLY A 139 5.07 -8.48 16.98
CA GLY A 139 4.32 -7.28 17.40
C GLY A 139 4.43 -6.05 16.46
N ARG A 140 4.89 -6.23 15.22
CA ARG A 140 5.24 -5.12 14.33
C ARG A 140 3.97 -4.43 13.86
N SER A 141 3.98 -3.11 13.91
CA SER A 141 2.89 -2.33 13.32
C SER A 141 2.90 -2.43 11.79
N VAL A 142 1.73 -2.38 11.18
CA VAL A 142 1.59 -2.33 9.72
C VAL A 142 1.12 -0.95 9.35
N VAL A 143 1.88 -0.26 8.49
CA VAL A 143 1.46 1.02 7.93
C VAL A 143 1.02 0.77 6.49
N VAL A 144 -0.21 1.15 6.17
CA VAL A 144 -0.83 0.92 4.86
C VAL A 144 -1.18 2.25 4.21
N SER A 145 -0.71 2.45 2.99
CA SER A 145 -1.09 3.57 2.12
C SER A 145 -2.06 3.07 1.06
N LEU A 146 -3.23 3.69 0.97
CA LEU A 146 -4.30 3.32 0.04
C LEU A 146 -4.66 4.50 -0.87
N ALA A 147 -4.55 4.29 -2.17
CA ALA A 147 -5.02 5.22 -3.18
C ALA A 147 -5.76 4.48 -4.29
N LEU A 148 -7.00 4.09 -4.02
CA LEU A 148 -7.85 3.38 -4.97
C LEU A 148 -8.72 4.38 -5.74
N LYS A 149 -9.01 4.08 -7.00
CA LYS A 149 -10.05 4.82 -7.75
C LYS A 149 -11.42 4.45 -7.21
N ALA A 150 -12.35 5.40 -7.20
CA ALA A 150 -13.75 5.09 -7.01
C ALA A 150 -14.20 4.20 -8.17
N SER A 151 -14.95 3.14 -7.89
CA SER A 151 -15.60 2.36 -8.94
C SER A 151 -16.62 3.26 -9.65
N ALA A 152 -16.78 3.08 -10.97
CA ALA A 152 -17.55 3.99 -11.83
C ALA A 152 -19.02 4.21 -11.39
N SER A 153 -19.56 3.33 -10.53
CA SER A 153 -20.89 3.48 -9.94
C SER A 153 -21.01 4.69 -8.99
N ALA A 154 -19.91 5.17 -8.40
CA ALA A 154 -19.91 6.33 -7.50
C ALA A 154 -19.54 7.65 -8.22
N ASP A 155 -18.70 7.61 -9.26
CA ASP A 155 -18.28 8.81 -10.02
C ASP A 155 -19.34 9.29 -11.04
N GLY A 156 -20.39 8.51 -11.27
CA GLY A 156 -21.47 8.83 -12.21
C GLY A 156 -22.50 9.87 -11.72
N VAL A 157 -22.46 10.30 -10.45
CA VAL A 157 -23.51 11.16 -9.86
C VAL A 157 -23.12 12.65 -9.83
N GLY A 158 -21.90 13.02 -10.23
CA GLY A 158 -21.38 14.36 -9.88
C GLY A 158 -20.94 15.31 -11.01
N LYS A 159 -20.98 14.92 -12.29
CA LYS A 159 -20.28 15.73 -13.30
C LYS A 159 -20.79 15.71 -14.74
N ASP A 160 -22.10 15.77 -14.96
CA ASP A 160 -22.59 16.39 -16.20
C ASP A 160 -24.01 16.95 -16.04
N ARG A 161 -24.14 18.25 -16.37
CA ARG A 161 -25.35 19.03 -16.68
C ARG A 161 -26.22 19.53 -15.53
N GLY A 162 -26.19 20.86 -15.39
CA GLY A 162 -27.22 21.61 -14.71
C GLY A 162 -28.62 21.33 -15.23
N ARG A 163 -29.58 21.72 -14.38
CA ARG A 163 -31.02 21.86 -14.59
C ARG A 163 -31.88 20.69 -14.07
N GLY A 164 -32.18 20.78 -12.77
CA GLY A 164 -33.51 20.45 -12.23
C GLY A 164 -33.61 19.18 -11.40
N GLY A 165 -34.17 19.32 -10.20
CA GLY A 165 -34.66 18.22 -9.38
C GLY A 165 -33.80 17.96 -8.14
N GLY A 166 -34.12 18.64 -7.04
CA GLY A 166 -33.60 18.25 -5.73
C GLY A 166 -34.14 16.88 -5.37
N GLN A 167 -33.22 15.94 -5.18
CA GLN A 167 -33.49 14.68 -4.52
C GLN A 167 -32.27 14.45 -3.63
N ASP A 168 -32.43 14.80 -2.35
CA ASP A 168 -31.56 14.34 -1.27
C ASP A 168 -31.62 12.81 -1.33
N TRP A 169 -30.65 12.21 -2.01
CA TRP A 169 -30.32 10.81 -1.79
C TRP A 169 -29.41 10.83 -0.58
N ASP A 170 -29.90 10.29 0.53
CA ASP A 170 -29.13 10.16 1.77
C ASP A 170 -27.78 9.51 1.44
N ASP A 171 -26.68 10.18 1.83
CA ASP A 171 -25.29 9.79 1.59
C ASP A 171 -24.97 8.35 2.10
N ASP A 172 -25.85 7.81 2.96
CA ASP A 172 -25.81 6.47 3.53
C ASP A 172 -26.10 5.35 2.50
N GLU A 173 -27.04 5.54 1.56
CA GLU A 173 -27.37 4.48 0.57
C GLU A 173 -26.25 4.30 -0.47
N ALA A 174 -25.57 5.39 -0.84
CA ALA A 174 -24.43 5.34 -1.75
C ALA A 174 -23.23 4.60 -1.15
N GLY A 175 -23.06 4.69 0.18
CA GLY A 175 -22.06 3.92 0.92
C GLY A 175 -22.35 2.41 0.94
N GLU A 176 -23.61 2.03 1.16
CA GLU A 176 -24.02 0.61 1.17
C GLU A 176 -23.89 -0.06 -0.21
N MET A 177 -24.19 0.67 -1.29
CA MET A 177 -24.06 0.15 -2.66
C MET A 177 -22.58 -0.09 -3.05
N LEU A 178 -21.67 0.72 -2.53
CA LEU A 178 -20.24 0.61 -2.81
C LEU A 178 -19.64 -0.65 -2.16
N MET A 179 -19.98 -0.93 -0.90
CA MET A 179 -19.47 -2.08 -0.15
C MET A 179 -20.04 -3.43 -0.61
N SER A 180 -21.21 -3.43 -1.24
CA SER A 180 -21.91 -4.62 -1.72
C SER A 180 -21.71 -4.91 -3.22
N SER A 181 -21.04 -4.03 -3.95
CA SER A 181 -20.79 -4.24 -5.38
C SER A 181 -19.87 -5.45 -5.61
N GLU A 182 -20.25 -6.32 -6.55
CA GLU A 182 -19.45 -7.49 -6.93
C GLU A 182 -18.07 -7.08 -7.46
N ASP A 183 -18.00 -5.93 -8.15
CA ASP A 183 -16.75 -5.31 -8.58
C ASP A 183 -15.83 -5.00 -7.39
N GLU A 184 -16.36 -4.42 -6.31
CA GLU A 184 -15.54 -4.13 -5.14
C GLU A 184 -15.01 -5.38 -4.48
N ARG A 185 -15.85 -6.42 -4.38
CA ARG A 185 -15.47 -7.71 -3.82
C ARG A 185 -14.36 -8.36 -4.65
N GLN A 186 -14.49 -8.36 -5.97
CA GLN A 186 -13.48 -8.88 -6.87
C GLN A 186 -12.16 -8.11 -6.72
N ARG A 187 -12.24 -6.77 -6.69
CA ARG A 187 -11.08 -5.90 -6.47
C ARG A 187 -10.38 -6.21 -5.15
N PHE A 188 -11.16 -6.37 -4.08
CA PHE A 188 -10.64 -6.69 -2.75
C PHE A 188 -9.86 -8.01 -2.77
N VAL A 189 -10.44 -9.08 -3.32
CA VAL A 189 -9.81 -10.40 -3.39
C VAL A 189 -8.51 -10.35 -4.18
N GLU A 190 -8.52 -9.70 -5.35
CA GLU A 190 -7.31 -9.56 -6.18
C GLU A 190 -6.22 -8.77 -5.46
N ILE A 191 -6.56 -7.64 -4.83
CA ILE A 191 -5.60 -6.84 -4.07
C ILE A 191 -5.00 -7.64 -2.92
N MET A 192 -5.81 -8.38 -2.15
CA MET A 192 -5.31 -9.19 -1.04
C MET A 192 -4.40 -10.33 -1.53
N GLY A 193 -4.71 -10.93 -2.68
CA GLY A 193 -3.84 -11.90 -3.33
C GLY A 193 -2.49 -11.31 -3.73
N LEU A 194 -2.46 -10.07 -4.25
CA LEU A 194 -1.21 -9.37 -4.55
C LEU A 194 -0.41 -9.04 -3.29
N VAL A 195 -1.08 -8.64 -2.21
CA VAL A 195 -0.41 -8.39 -0.92
C VAL A 195 0.26 -9.66 -0.39
N GLN A 196 -0.42 -10.82 -0.46
CA GLN A 196 0.18 -12.11 -0.10
C GLN A 196 1.40 -12.44 -0.96
N GLN A 197 1.33 -12.17 -2.27
CA GLN A 197 2.47 -12.37 -3.18
C GLN A 197 3.62 -11.38 -2.90
N CYS A 198 3.34 -10.17 -2.43
CA CYS A 198 4.32 -9.14 -2.07
C CYS A 198 5.01 -9.36 -0.72
N ARG A 199 4.93 -10.55 -0.11
CA ARG A 199 5.52 -10.82 1.20
C ARG A 199 7.05 -10.56 1.24
N VAL A 200 7.46 -9.71 2.17
CA VAL A 200 8.87 -9.37 2.49
C VAL A 200 9.15 -9.33 4.00
N TRP A 201 8.20 -9.80 4.80
CA TRP A 201 8.23 -9.84 6.26
C TRP A 201 8.34 -11.26 6.80
#